data_AF-W5YWS6-F1
#
_entry.id   AF-W5YWS6-F1
#
_cell.length_a   1.000
_cell.length_b   1.000
_cell.length_c   1.000
_cell.angle_alpha   90.00
_cell.angle_beta   90.00
_cell.angle_gamma   90.00
#
_symmetry.space_group_name_H-M   'P 1'
#
loop_
_entity.id
_entity.type
_entity.pdbx_description
1 polymer ?
#
loop_
_entity_poly.entity_id
_entity_poly.type
_entity_poly.pdbx_seq_one_letter_code
_entity_poly.pdbx_strand_id
1 'polypeptide(L)'
;MKTLKKASHKRSSYSKLGIFSASLLFSICTMQSAMAQVNLAQVPLFLKESVDSNLVFVYDDSGSMAWRYMPDNLSGNSGNRYYYSSRVNKVYYDPTITYQPPFKPDGSSRYPNSSYTNAWVNGFDQSDGADDLSEYIRFDSIGSIEEGFYMQFNSSTSCDNNPRQDDCYTPILLNSASADIKQNYANWFSYYSTRTLAAKSGITEAFFDLPDNIRVGYGAINVNNNTIDGVNDTDTLVSGVRPYTAARRQQFLTWLHNKSVNGGTPLRTALRDVGKYYSRTDNQAHGEKLLVPMTVPHTLNVAKASPLL
;
A
#
# COMPACT_ATOMS: atom_id res chain seq x y z
N MET A 1 5.78 -5.07 -111.57
CA MET A 1 4.81 -4.25 -110.78
C MET A 1 5.09 -4.43 -109.30
N LYS A 2 5.66 -3.41 -108.63
CA LYS A 2 5.50 -3.03 -107.21
C LYS A 2 6.60 -2.02 -106.80
N THR A 3 6.24 -0.75 -107.02
CA THR A 3 6.45 0.43 -106.16
C THR A 3 7.60 0.48 -105.14
N LEU A 4 8.47 1.49 -105.35
CA LEU A 4 9.39 2.12 -104.40
C LEU A 4 8.69 2.58 -103.11
N LYS A 5 9.32 2.37 -101.93
CA LYS A 5 9.07 3.16 -100.71
C LYS A 5 10.38 3.74 -100.21
N LYS A 6 10.41 5.08 -100.17
CA LYS A 6 11.48 5.96 -99.68
C LYS A 6 11.73 5.75 -98.18
N ALA A 7 13.00 5.67 -97.78
CA ALA A 7 13.44 5.85 -96.41
C ALA A 7 13.39 7.34 -96.04
N SER A 8 12.76 7.68 -94.92
CA SER A 8 12.71 9.03 -94.35
C SER A 8 13.47 9.02 -93.02
N HIS A 9 14.74 9.44 -93.03
CA HIS A 9 15.46 9.82 -91.81
C HIS A 9 14.98 11.20 -91.34
N LYS A 10 14.19 11.21 -90.25
CA LYS A 10 13.84 12.46 -89.55
C LYS A 10 15.00 12.82 -88.62
N ARG A 11 15.81 13.81 -89.01
CA ARG A 11 16.79 14.46 -88.12
C ARG A 11 16.01 15.28 -87.09
N SER A 12 16.09 14.90 -85.80
CA SER A 12 15.63 15.72 -84.70
C SER A 12 16.68 16.81 -84.42
N SER A 13 16.32 18.06 -84.75
CA SER A 13 17.06 19.24 -84.34
C SER A 13 16.73 19.53 -82.88
N TYR A 14 17.63 19.17 -81.96
CA TYR A 14 17.54 19.65 -80.59
C TYR A 14 18.01 21.10 -80.57
N SER A 15 17.06 22.03 -80.50
CA SER A 15 17.33 23.45 -80.31
C SER A 15 18.03 23.67 -78.96
N LYS A 16 19.13 24.42 -78.97
CA LYS A 16 19.92 24.84 -77.79
C LYS A 16 19.15 25.75 -76.78
N LEU A 17 17.82 25.77 -76.85
CA LEU A 17 16.94 26.58 -76.00
C LEU A 17 16.21 25.77 -74.91
N GLY A 18 16.42 24.44 -74.86
CA GLY A 18 15.81 23.55 -73.84
C GLY A 18 16.71 23.20 -72.65
N ILE A 19 17.97 23.66 -72.64
CA ILE A 19 18.96 23.30 -71.59
C ILE A 19 19.04 24.36 -70.48
N PHE A 20 18.50 25.57 -70.68
CA PHE A 20 18.47 26.61 -69.65
C PHE A 20 17.25 26.54 -68.72
N SER A 21 16.15 25.92 -69.16
CA SER A 21 14.92 25.77 -68.37
C SER A 21 14.93 24.54 -67.45
N ALA A 22 15.78 23.55 -67.70
CA ALA A 22 15.94 22.39 -66.80
C ALA A 22 16.86 22.68 -65.59
N SER A 23 17.80 23.62 -65.73
CA SER A 23 18.74 23.99 -64.65
C SER A 23 18.15 25.00 -63.65
N LEU A 24 17.12 25.77 -64.05
CA LEU A 24 16.41 26.67 -63.14
C LEU A 24 15.32 25.94 -62.33
N LEU A 25 14.77 24.85 -62.87
CA LEU A 25 13.80 24.01 -62.17
C LEU A 25 14.45 22.97 -61.23
N PHE A 26 15.73 22.63 -61.43
CA PHE A 26 16.47 21.77 -60.48
C PHE A 26 17.13 22.56 -59.33
N SER A 27 17.23 23.89 -59.44
CA SER A 27 17.83 24.75 -58.41
C SER A 27 16.81 25.37 -57.43
N ILE A 28 15.51 25.17 -57.66
CA ILE A 28 14.42 25.54 -56.71
C ILE A 28 14.06 24.35 -55.79
N CYS A 29 14.59 23.15 -56.05
CA CYS A 29 14.33 21.94 -55.25
C CYS A 29 15.37 21.63 -54.16
N THR A 30 16.34 22.50 -53.88
CA THR A 30 17.37 22.24 -52.84
C THR A 30 17.54 23.34 -51.78
N MET A 31 16.62 24.31 -51.70
CA MET A 31 16.61 25.31 -50.63
C MET A 31 15.27 25.34 -49.89
N GLN A 32 14.89 24.21 -49.29
CA GLN A 32 14.14 24.24 -48.03
C GLN A 32 14.99 23.52 -47.00
N SER A 33 15.89 24.30 -46.40
CA SER A 33 16.62 23.99 -45.17
C SER A 33 15.72 23.23 -44.19
N ALA A 34 16.30 22.21 -43.58
CA ALA A 34 15.73 21.42 -42.50
C ALA A 34 15.07 22.33 -41.45
N MET A 35 13.76 22.52 -41.56
CA MET A 35 12.93 22.82 -40.41
C MET A 35 12.74 21.48 -39.72
N ALA A 36 13.78 21.04 -39.00
CA ALA A 36 13.54 20.19 -37.86
C ALA A 36 12.50 20.95 -37.03
N GLN A 37 11.27 20.44 -37.01
CA GLN A 37 10.28 20.86 -36.06
C GLN A 37 10.92 20.58 -34.69
N VAL A 38 11.60 21.57 -34.14
CA VAL A 38 11.98 21.55 -32.74
C VAL A 38 10.64 21.66 -32.03
N ASN A 39 10.06 20.52 -31.71
CA ASN A 39 8.95 20.42 -30.78
C ASN A 39 9.55 20.74 -29.42
N LEU A 40 9.84 22.02 -29.20
CA LEU A 40 10.11 22.56 -27.88
C LEU A 40 8.86 22.25 -27.07
N ALA A 41 9.01 21.45 -26.03
CA ALA A 41 7.92 21.17 -25.10
C ALA A 41 7.29 22.52 -24.72
N GLN A 42 6.06 22.77 -25.19
CA GLN A 42 5.29 23.97 -24.86
C GLN A 42 4.74 23.93 -23.44
N VAL A 43 5.07 22.85 -22.73
CA VAL A 43 4.93 22.74 -21.29
C VAL A 43 6.31 23.08 -20.73
N PRO A 44 6.45 24.15 -19.94
CA PRO A 44 7.73 24.46 -19.34
C PRO A 44 8.32 23.23 -18.62
N LEU A 45 9.64 23.02 -18.71
CA LEU A 45 10.32 21.87 -18.09
C LEU A 45 10.14 21.80 -16.55
N PHE A 46 9.65 22.89 -15.94
CA PHE A 46 9.30 23.00 -14.52
C PHE A 46 7.84 22.65 -14.20
N LEU A 47 7.02 22.29 -15.19
CA LEU A 47 5.70 21.70 -14.94
C LEU A 47 5.92 20.27 -14.47
N LYS A 48 6.08 20.15 -13.14
CA LYS A 48 5.94 18.96 -12.30
C LYS A 48 5.88 17.67 -13.13
N GLU A 49 7.02 17.04 -13.35
CA GLU A 49 6.96 15.58 -13.37
C GLU A 49 6.34 15.20 -12.02
N SER A 50 5.11 14.68 -12.07
CA SER A 50 4.48 14.09 -10.90
C SER A 50 5.34 12.88 -10.57
N VAL A 51 6.37 13.07 -9.74
CA VAL A 51 7.16 11.97 -9.23
C VAL A 51 6.21 11.10 -8.41
N ASP A 52 6.08 9.85 -8.81
CA ASP A 52 5.27 8.88 -8.08
C ASP A 52 5.70 8.87 -6.61
N SER A 53 4.71 8.83 -5.72
CA SER A 53 4.99 8.88 -4.29
C SER A 53 5.57 7.54 -3.83
N ASN A 54 6.74 7.59 -3.21
CA ASN A 54 7.38 6.44 -2.59
C ASN A 54 6.87 6.28 -1.15
N LEU A 55 6.26 5.13 -0.84
CA LEU A 55 5.79 4.75 0.48
C LEU A 55 6.49 3.46 0.93
N VAL A 56 6.94 3.41 2.18
CA VAL A 56 7.32 2.15 2.82
C VAL A 56 6.35 1.86 3.95
N PHE A 57 5.68 0.72 3.86
CA PHE A 57 4.83 0.21 4.92
C PHE A 57 5.61 -0.74 5.83
N VAL A 58 5.60 -0.49 7.14
CA VAL A 58 6.20 -1.38 8.13
C VAL A 58 5.13 -1.93 9.04
N TYR A 59 4.92 -3.24 9.00
CA TYR A 59 3.96 -3.94 9.84
C TYR A 59 4.52 -4.19 11.25
N ASP A 60 3.72 -3.88 12.27
CA ASP A 60 3.98 -4.35 13.63
C ASP A 60 3.57 -5.82 13.71
N ASP A 61 4.56 -6.71 13.77
CA ASP A 61 4.38 -8.14 14.00
C ASP A 61 4.75 -8.55 15.43
N SER A 62 4.77 -7.63 16.40
CA SER A 62 5.03 -7.98 17.80
C SER A 62 3.96 -8.88 18.40
N GLY A 63 4.30 -9.64 19.44
CA GLY A 63 3.35 -10.52 20.12
C GLY A 63 2.10 -9.82 20.69
N SER A 64 2.20 -8.51 20.99
CA SER A 64 1.07 -7.71 21.47
C SER A 64 -0.07 -7.61 20.45
N MET A 65 0.22 -7.80 19.17
CA MET A 65 -0.77 -7.76 18.11
C MET A 65 -1.74 -8.94 18.14
N ALA A 66 -1.43 -10.01 18.91
CA ALA A 66 -2.36 -11.12 19.15
C ALA A 66 -3.45 -10.77 20.17
N TRP A 67 -3.36 -9.62 20.85
CA TRP A 67 -4.33 -9.24 21.89
C TRP A 67 -5.68 -8.84 21.31
N ARG A 68 -6.73 -9.11 22.11
CA ARG A 68 -8.14 -8.81 21.82
C ARG A 68 -8.64 -7.54 22.49
N TYR A 69 -7.71 -6.72 22.96
CA TYR A 69 -8.00 -5.46 23.63
C TYR A 69 -7.16 -4.34 23.10
N MET A 70 -7.72 -3.13 23.06
CA MET A 70 -7.01 -1.87 22.86
C MET A 70 -7.82 -0.76 23.53
N PRO A 71 -7.22 0.12 24.35
CA PRO A 71 -5.78 0.35 24.56
C PRO A 71 -5.06 -0.63 25.53
N ASP A 72 -3.73 -0.55 25.59
CA ASP A 72 -2.85 -1.47 26.37
C ASP A 72 -3.17 -1.54 27.87
N ASN A 73 -3.63 -0.43 28.46
CA ASN A 73 -3.99 -0.36 29.87
C ASN A 73 -5.31 -1.07 30.22
N LEU A 74 -5.88 -1.86 29.29
CA LEU A 74 -6.94 -2.83 29.57
C LEU A 74 -6.40 -4.21 29.95
N SER A 75 -5.08 -4.42 29.86
CA SER A 75 -4.44 -5.65 30.34
C SER A 75 -4.89 -6.00 31.76
N GLY A 76 -5.27 -7.26 31.98
CA GLY A 76 -5.74 -7.76 33.28
C GLY A 76 -7.17 -7.35 33.67
N ASN A 77 -7.92 -6.65 32.81
CA ASN A 77 -9.27 -6.18 33.13
C ASN A 77 -10.39 -7.02 32.50
N SER A 78 -10.12 -8.22 31.98
CA SER A 78 -11.11 -9.11 31.37
C SER A 78 -12.22 -9.57 32.33
N GLY A 79 -12.06 -9.40 33.64
CA GLY A 79 -13.14 -9.65 34.62
C GLY A 79 -14.21 -8.56 34.66
N ASN A 80 -14.03 -7.44 33.95
CA ASN A 80 -14.91 -6.28 34.00
C ASN A 80 -15.80 -6.20 32.76
N ARG A 81 -17.06 -5.79 32.91
CA ARG A 81 -18.01 -5.62 31.80
C ARG A 81 -17.53 -4.62 30.76
N TYR A 82 -16.93 -3.51 31.18
CA TYR A 82 -16.48 -2.49 30.21
C TYR A 82 -15.42 -3.01 29.23
N TYR A 83 -14.71 -4.10 29.55
CA TYR A 83 -13.71 -4.72 28.67
C TYR A 83 -14.32 -5.26 27.36
N TYR A 84 -15.60 -5.66 27.39
CA TYR A 84 -16.33 -6.26 26.28
C TYR A 84 -17.25 -5.26 25.57
N SER A 85 -16.88 -3.97 25.58
CA SER A 85 -17.62 -2.90 24.91
C SER A 85 -16.72 -2.10 23.99
N SER A 86 -17.18 -1.81 22.77
CA SER A 86 -16.49 -0.91 21.83
C SER A 86 -16.28 0.50 22.38
N ARG A 87 -17.05 0.89 23.42
CA ARG A 87 -16.88 2.16 24.13
C ARG A 87 -15.49 2.28 24.76
N VAL A 88 -14.96 1.20 25.35
CA VAL A 88 -13.68 1.19 26.06
C VAL A 88 -12.63 0.36 25.33
N ASN A 89 -12.98 -0.86 24.90
CA ASN A 89 -12.11 -1.72 24.11
C ASN A 89 -12.39 -1.52 22.62
N LYS A 90 -11.51 -0.80 21.94
CA LYS A 90 -11.67 -0.39 20.53
C LYS A 90 -11.53 -1.53 19.51
N VAL A 91 -11.06 -2.70 19.94
CA VAL A 91 -11.01 -3.90 19.08
C VAL A 91 -12.27 -4.75 19.25
N TYR A 92 -13.01 -4.58 20.35
CA TYR A 92 -14.21 -5.37 20.59
C TYR A 92 -15.34 -5.02 19.62
N TYR A 93 -16.29 -5.94 19.46
CA TYR A 93 -17.43 -5.81 18.56
C TYR A 93 -18.21 -4.51 18.83
N ASP A 94 -18.46 -3.77 17.75
CA ASP A 94 -19.34 -2.60 17.73
C ASP A 94 -20.56 -2.89 16.85
N PRO A 95 -21.78 -2.97 17.42
CA PRO A 95 -22.98 -3.27 16.63
C PRO A 95 -23.35 -2.18 15.62
N THR A 96 -22.76 -0.98 15.71
CA THR A 96 -22.98 0.11 14.76
C THR A 96 -22.10 0.01 13.51
N ILE A 97 -21.11 -0.88 13.52
CA ILE A 97 -20.18 -1.11 12.41
C ILE A 97 -20.60 -2.37 11.66
N THR A 98 -20.62 -2.29 10.33
CA THR A 98 -20.73 -3.46 9.47
C THR A 98 -19.34 -4.02 9.15
N TYR A 99 -19.03 -5.19 9.66
CA TYR A 99 -17.77 -5.91 9.44
C TYR A 99 -17.86 -6.75 8.17
N GLN A 100 -17.34 -6.20 7.07
CA GLN A 100 -17.23 -6.90 5.81
C GLN A 100 -15.97 -7.78 5.80
N PRO A 101 -15.98 -9.00 5.25
CA PRO A 101 -14.75 -9.73 5.02
C PRO A 101 -13.79 -8.90 4.13
N PRO A 102 -12.49 -8.87 4.42
CA PRO A 102 -11.52 -8.09 3.64
C PRO A 102 -11.41 -8.55 2.19
N PHE A 103 -10.86 -7.70 1.32
CA PHE A 103 -10.53 -8.11 -0.04
C PHE A 103 -9.48 -9.23 -0.09
N LYS A 104 -9.61 -10.13 -1.08
CA LYS A 104 -8.57 -11.11 -1.39
C LYS A 104 -7.39 -10.45 -2.09
N PRO A 105 -6.15 -10.87 -1.82
CA PRO A 105 -4.96 -10.31 -2.46
C PRO A 105 -4.99 -10.33 -4.00
N ASP A 106 -5.59 -11.36 -4.58
CA ASP A 106 -5.68 -11.56 -6.03
C ASP A 106 -6.62 -10.58 -6.75
N GLY A 107 -7.38 -9.78 -6.00
CA GLY A 107 -8.34 -8.82 -6.56
C GLY A 107 -9.64 -9.44 -7.07
N SER A 108 -9.88 -10.74 -6.88
CA SER A 108 -11.06 -11.42 -7.41
C SER A 108 -12.36 -11.03 -6.70
N SER A 109 -12.31 -10.83 -5.38
CA SER A 109 -13.47 -10.61 -4.50
C SER A 109 -13.02 -10.38 -3.06
N ARG A 110 -13.97 -10.29 -2.12
CA ARG A 110 -13.72 -10.40 -0.68
C ARG A 110 -13.57 -11.85 -0.24
N TYR A 111 -12.97 -12.06 0.93
CA TYR A 111 -13.08 -13.34 1.63
C TYR A 111 -14.56 -13.69 1.89
N PRO A 112 -14.88 -14.98 2.09
CA PRO A 112 -16.25 -15.37 2.41
C PRO A 112 -16.67 -14.86 3.80
N ASN A 113 -17.98 -14.73 3.99
CA ASN A 113 -18.58 -14.53 5.31
C ASN A 113 -18.29 -15.74 6.22
N SER A 114 -18.04 -15.45 7.50
CA SER A 114 -17.82 -16.47 8.54
C SER A 114 -19.14 -16.97 9.13
N SER A 115 -19.24 -18.24 9.52
CA SER A 115 -20.48 -18.78 10.11
C SER A 115 -20.53 -18.50 11.61
N TYR A 116 -21.69 -18.10 12.16
CA TYR A 116 -21.84 -17.91 13.60
C TYR A 116 -21.63 -19.20 14.41
N THR A 117 -22.05 -20.36 13.88
CA THR A 117 -21.90 -21.67 14.54
C THR A 117 -20.62 -22.43 14.12
N ASN A 118 -19.77 -21.81 13.31
CA ASN A 118 -18.50 -22.38 12.86
C ASN A 118 -17.57 -21.24 12.43
N ALA A 119 -17.33 -20.30 13.35
CA ALA A 119 -16.63 -19.07 13.06
C ALA A 119 -15.13 -19.32 13.07
N TRP A 120 -14.42 -18.97 11.99
CA TRP A 120 -12.97 -19.15 11.94
C TRP A 120 -12.29 -18.35 13.04
N VAL A 121 -11.36 -18.97 13.77
CA VAL A 121 -10.52 -18.28 14.76
C VAL A 121 -9.65 -17.21 14.08
N ASN A 122 -9.27 -17.47 12.83
CA ASN A 122 -8.52 -16.58 11.97
C ASN A 122 -9.07 -16.69 10.53
N GLY A 123 -9.77 -15.66 10.06
CA GLY A 123 -10.39 -15.66 8.74
C GLY A 123 -9.40 -15.60 7.57
N PHE A 124 -8.12 -15.27 7.84
CA PHE A 124 -7.04 -15.29 6.84
C PHE A 124 -6.33 -16.66 6.77
N ASP A 125 -6.45 -17.49 7.81
CA ASP A 125 -5.90 -18.85 7.88
C ASP A 125 -6.89 -19.80 8.57
N GLN A 126 -7.69 -20.50 7.77
CA GLN A 126 -8.73 -21.39 8.27
C GLN A 126 -8.17 -22.67 8.90
N SER A 127 -6.86 -22.93 8.78
CA SER A 127 -6.23 -24.07 9.45
C SER A 127 -6.09 -23.89 10.96
N ASP A 128 -6.26 -22.66 11.47
CA ASP A 128 -6.29 -22.34 12.90
C ASP A 128 -7.57 -22.85 13.61
N GLY A 129 -8.52 -23.41 12.85
CA GLY A 129 -9.78 -23.96 13.34
C GLY A 129 -10.90 -22.94 13.45
N ALA A 130 -12.01 -23.39 14.05
CA ALA A 130 -13.24 -22.62 14.19
C ALA A 130 -13.91 -22.91 15.54
N ASP A 131 -14.71 -21.95 16.00
CA ASP A 131 -15.49 -22.02 17.24
C ASP A 131 -17.00 -21.87 16.93
N ASP A 132 -17.86 -22.56 17.67
CA ASP A 132 -19.30 -22.32 17.64
C ASP A 132 -19.63 -21.18 18.61
N LEU A 133 -19.86 -19.97 18.07
CA LEU A 133 -20.12 -18.78 18.88
C LEU A 133 -21.50 -18.81 19.54
N SER A 134 -22.35 -19.80 19.25
CA SER A 134 -23.63 -19.98 19.96
C SER A 134 -23.49 -20.75 21.28
N GLU A 135 -22.36 -21.44 21.46
CA GLU A 135 -22.08 -22.27 22.64
C GLU A 135 -20.83 -21.83 23.41
N TYR A 136 -19.90 -21.13 22.75
CA TYR A 136 -18.63 -20.80 23.38
C TYR A 136 -17.91 -19.64 22.70
N ILE A 137 -17.29 -18.77 23.49
CA ILE A 137 -16.29 -17.81 23.01
C ILE A 137 -14.96 -18.11 23.70
N ARG A 138 -13.96 -18.46 22.89
CA ARG A 138 -12.64 -18.92 23.34
C ARG A 138 -11.85 -17.97 24.25
N PHE A 139 -12.24 -16.70 24.30
CA PHE A 139 -11.43 -15.64 24.89
C PHE A 139 -12.19 -14.78 25.91
N ASP A 140 -13.47 -15.08 26.13
CA ASP A 140 -14.33 -14.27 26.96
C ASP A 140 -14.65 -15.06 28.23
N SER A 141 -14.11 -14.62 29.36
CA SER A 141 -14.38 -15.23 30.66
C SER A 141 -14.93 -14.16 31.61
N ILE A 142 -16.13 -13.68 31.30
CA ILE A 142 -16.94 -12.92 32.24
C ILE A 142 -18.17 -13.74 32.65
N GLY A 143 -18.18 -14.19 33.91
CA GLY A 143 -19.28 -14.98 34.45
C GLY A 143 -19.47 -16.31 33.72
N SER A 144 -20.72 -16.64 33.40
CA SER A 144 -21.17 -17.89 32.77
C SER A 144 -21.77 -17.67 31.38
N ILE A 145 -21.32 -16.63 30.65
CA ILE A 145 -21.84 -16.35 29.31
C ILE A 145 -21.16 -17.30 28.31
N GLU A 146 -21.96 -18.14 27.67
CA GLU A 146 -21.54 -19.20 26.75
C GLU A 146 -22.16 -18.98 25.35
N GLU A 147 -22.18 -17.74 24.89
CA GLU A 147 -22.67 -17.36 23.57
C GLU A 147 -22.09 -16.01 23.14
N GLY A 148 -22.16 -15.69 21.85
CA GLY A 148 -21.84 -14.38 21.28
C GLY A 148 -22.50 -13.26 22.09
N PHE A 149 -21.72 -12.28 22.54
CA PHE A 149 -22.25 -11.15 23.30
C PHE A 149 -21.46 -9.87 23.06
N TYR A 150 -22.02 -8.76 23.52
CA TYR A 150 -21.28 -7.53 23.78
C TYR A 150 -21.90 -6.76 24.94
N MET A 151 -21.14 -5.82 25.50
CA MET A 151 -21.58 -4.98 26.60
C MET A 151 -22.05 -3.62 26.05
N GLN A 152 -23.36 -3.39 26.11
CA GLN A 152 -23.98 -2.15 25.69
C GLN A 152 -23.72 -1.08 26.75
N PHE A 153 -23.15 0.06 26.32
CA PHE A 153 -22.93 1.20 27.20
C PHE A 153 -24.24 1.96 27.45
N ASN A 154 -24.55 2.18 28.72
CA ASN A 154 -25.71 2.93 29.20
C ASN A 154 -25.27 4.36 29.55
N SER A 155 -25.48 5.30 28.61
CA SER A 155 -25.08 6.69 28.80
C SER A 155 -25.82 7.35 29.97
N SER A 156 -25.05 8.07 30.78
CA SER A 156 -25.51 8.94 31.86
C SER A 156 -24.34 9.86 32.23
N THR A 157 -24.59 10.98 32.90
CA THR A 157 -23.50 11.89 33.33
C THR A 157 -22.40 11.17 34.11
N SER A 158 -22.74 10.21 34.98
CA SER A 158 -21.74 9.41 35.72
C SER A 158 -20.93 8.52 34.77
N CYS A 159 -21.62 7.76 33.92
CA CYS A 159 -21.01 6.81 33.01
C CYS A 159 -20.17 7.47 31.92
N ASP A 160 -20.57 8.65 31.45
CA ASP A 160 -19.83 9.40 30.44
C ASP A 160 -18.55 10.03 31.01
N ASN A 161 -18.58 10.47 32.28
CA ASN A 161 -17.40 11.00 32.96
C ASN A 161 -16.39 9.91 33.34
N ASN A 162 -16.86 8.69 33.62
CA ASN A 162 -16.00 7.54 33.91
C ASN A 162 -16.58 6.27 33.28
N PRO A 163 -16.21 5.97 32.01
CA PRO A 163 -16.73 4.83 31.25
C PRO A 163 -16.14 3.48 31.69
N ARG A 164 -15.22 3.44 32.66
CA ARG A 164 -14.68 2.19 33.25
C ARG A 164 -15.40 1.80 34.54
N GLN A 165 -16.71 2.05 34.57
CA GLN A 165 -17.60 1.59 35.64
C GLN A 165 -18.44 0.44 35.10
N ASP A 166 -18.41 -0.71 35.76
CA ASP A 166 -19.09 -1.92 35.29
C ASP A 166 -20.61 -1.81 35.28
N ASP A 167 -21.17 -1.03 36.21
CA ASP A 167 -22.62 -0.81 36.29
C ASP A 167 -23.17 0.06 35.13
N CYS A 168 -22.27 0.66 34.34
CA CYS A 168 -22.64 1.39 33.13
C CYS A 168 -22.90 0.48 31.92
N TYR A 169 -22.88 -0.84 32.09
CA TYR A 169 -22.96 -1.78 30.98
C TYR A 169 -24.00 -2.87 31.21
N THR A 170 -24.78 -3.15 30.17
CA THR A 170 -25.75 -4.25 30.13
C THR A 170 -25.31 -5.27 29.09
N PRO A 171 -25.29 -6.58 29.41
CA PRO A 171 -24.98 -7.61 28.42
C PRO A 171 -26.09 -7.73 27.38
N ILE A 172 -25.68 -7.82 26.12
CA ILE A 172 -26.56 -8.17 25.00
C ILE A 172 -26.10 -9.51 24.45
N LEU A 173 -26.99 -10.50 24.51
CA LEU A 173 -26.78 -11.88 24.09
C LEU A 173 -27.27 -12.09 22.65
N LEU A 174 -26.51 -12.81 21.82
CA LEU A 174 -26.71 -12.82 20.38
C LEU A 174 -27.41 -14.07 19.83
N ASN A 175 -27.62 -15.12 20.62
CA ASN A 175 -28.35 -16.32 20.17
C ASN A 175 -29.78 -16.03 19.73
N SER A 176 -30.42 -15.02 20.32
CA SER A 176 -31.75 -14.56 19.92
C SER A 176 -31.74 -13.40 18.91
N ALA A 177 -30.56 -12.90 18.52
CA ALA A 177 -30.44 -11.82 17.56
C ALA A 177 -30.75 -12.27 16.12
N SER A 178 -30.96 -11.31 15.22
CA SER A 178 -31.20 -11.56 13.80
C SER A 178 -30.02 -12.25 13.12
N ALA A 179 -30.27 -12.92 11.99
CA ALA A 179 -29.23 -13.56 11.19
C ALA A 179 -28.14 -12.55 10.76
N ASP A 180 -28.51 -11.32 10.42
CA ASP A 180 -27.56 -10.28 10.02
C ASP A 180 -26.62 -9.87 11.16
N ILE A 181 -27.13 -9.75 12.40
CA ILE A 181 -26.30 -9.44 13.56
C ILE A 181 -25.32 -10.59 13.85
N LYS A 182 -25.81 -11.83 13.81
CA LYS A 182 -24.97 -13.03 13.99
C LYS A 182 -23.86 -13.12 12.93
N GLN A 183 -24.21 -12.85 11.67
CA GLN A 183 -23.26 -12.82 10.55
C GLN A 183 -22.21 -11.71 10.74
N ASN A 184 -22.64 -10.51 11.15
CA ASN A 184 -21.76 -9.39 11.41
C ASN A 184 -20.78 -9.69 12.57
N TYR A 185 -21.27 -10.33 13.63
CA TYR A 185 -20.47 -10.76 14.77
C TYR A 185 -19.45 -11.84 14.38
N ALA A 186 -19.86 -12.83 13.58
CA ALA A 186 -18.96 -13.87 13.09
C ALA A 186 -17.85 -13.28 12.20
N ASN A 187 -18.17 -12.30 11.36
CA ASN A 187 -17.18 -11.61 10.55
C ASN A 187 -16.20 -10.79 11.42
N TRP A 188 -16.71 -10.06 12.43
CA TRP A 188 -15.85 -9.40 13.42
C TRP A 188 -14.92 -10.41 14.10
N PHE A 189 -15.47 -11.53 14.57
CA PHE A 189 -14.71 -12.57 15.25
C PHE A 189 -13.54 -13.06 14.38
N SER A 190 -13.82 -13.42 13.13
CA SER A 190 -12.83 -14.02 12.23
C SER A 190 -11.85 -13.03 11.62
N TYR A 191 -12.25 -11.78 11.39
CA TYR A 191 -11.43 -10.81 10.62
C TYR A 191 -10.99 -9.58 11.41
N TYR A 192 -11.47 -9.38 12.65
CA TYR A 192 -11.26 -8.14 13.40
C TYR A 192 -11.03 -8.30 14.91
N SER A 193 -11.26 -9.47 15.51
CA SER A 193 -11.30 -9.63 16.97
C SER A 193 -9.97 -9.48 17.70
N THR A 194 -8.85 -9.48 16.99
CA THR A 194 -7.51 -9.18 17.52
C THR A 194 -6.93 -7.95 16.82
N ARG A 195 -5.92 -7.32 17.42
CA ARG A 195 -5.22 -6.19 16.80
C ARG A 195 -4.64 -6.55 15.43
N THR A 196 -4.04 -7.73 15.28
CA THR A 196 -3.47 -8.21 14.00
C THR A 196 -4.55 -8.43 12.95
N LEU A 197 -5.69 -9.03 13.31
CA LEU A 197 -6.79 -9.24 12.39
C LEU A 197 -7.38 -7.90 11.94
N ALA A 198 -7.70 -7.01 12.88
CA ALA A 198 -8.21 -5.68 12.58
C ALA A 198 -7.22 -4.85 11.74
N ALA A 199 -5.93 -4.89 12.05
CA ALA A 199 -4.90 -4.20 11.30
C ALA A 199 -4.81 -4.74 9.86
N LYS A 200 -4.67 -6.06 9.68
CA LYS A 200 -4.65 -6.69 8.35
C LYS A 200 -5.86 -6.28 7.53
N SER A 201 -7.05 -6.37 8.11
CA SER A 201 -8.30 -5.99 7.45
C SER A 201 -8.32 -4.50 7.06
N GLY A 202 -8.01 -3.60 7.99
CA GLY A 202 -8.00 -2.16 7.71
C GLY A 202 -6.93 -1.73 6.70
N ILE A 203 -5.73 -2.29 6.80
CA ILE A 203 -4.64 -2.05 5.83
C ILE A 203 -5.05 -2.58 4.46
N THR A 204 -5.71 -3.74 4.39
CA THR A 204 -6.21 -4.28 3.12
C THR A 204 -7.18 -3.32 2.46
N GLU A 205 -8.19 -2.82 3.18
CA GLU A 205 -9.13 -1.85 2.62
C GLU A 205 -8.42 -0.58 2.13
N ALA A 206 -7.44 -0.07 2.90
CA ALA A 206 -6.72 1.15 2.54
C ALA A 206 -5.78 0.98 1.34
N PHE A 207 -5.19 -0.21 1.16
CA PHE A 207 -4.21 -0.46 0.11
C PHE A 207 -4.81 -1.12 -1.15
N PHE A 208 -6.02 -1.67 -1.09
CA PHE A 208 -6.55 -2.49 -2.19
C PHE A 208 -6.70 -1.74 -3.53
N ASP A 209 -7.10 -0.47 -3.47
CA ASP A 209 -7.37 0.35 -4.66
C ASP A 209 -6.57 1.66 -4.65
N LEU A 210 -5.28 1.58 -4.28
CA LEU A 210 -4.37 2.70 -4.41
C LEU A 210 -4.12 3.04 -5.89
N PRO A 211 -4.00 4.33 -6.23
CA PRO A 211 -3.73 4.75 -7.60
C PRO A 211 -2.34 4.32 -8.08
N ASP A 212 -2.20 4.14 -9.39
CA ASP A 212 -0.98 3.64 -10.03
C ASP A 212 0.24 4.57 -9.90
N ASN A 213 0.04 5.83 -9.48
CA ASN A 213 1.11 6.80 -9.21
C ASN A 213 1.72 6.67 -7.80
N ILE A 214 1.47 5.56 -7.12
CA ILE A 214 2.06 5.22 -5.84
C ILE A 214 3.01 4.04 -6.02
N ARG A 215 4.15 4.13 -5.34
CA ARG A 215 5.13 3.07 -5.24
C ARG A 215 5.19 2.60 -3.79
N VAL A 216 5.14 1.30 -3.57
CA VAL A 216 5.11 0.70 -2.22
C VAL A 216 6.28 -0.24 -2.03
N GLY A 217 7.05 0.01 -0.98
CA GLY A 217 7.91 -0.97 -0.33
C GLY A 217 7.25 -1.44 0.95
N TYR A 218 7.61 -2.62 1.44
CA TYR A 218 7.00 -3.14 2.65
C TYR A 218 7.94 -4.04 3.45
N GLY A 219 7.66 -4.14 4.74
CA GLY A 219 8.46 -4.85 5.71
C GLY A 219 7.73 -5.03 7.04
N ALA A 220 8.38 -5.67 8.00
CA ALA A 220 7.84 -5.81 9.36
C ALA A 220 8.94 -5.64 10.40
N ILE A 221 8.58 -5.40 11.66
CA ILE A 221 9.57 -5.04 12.70
C ILE A 221 10.34 -6.24 13.26
N ASN A 222 9.87 -7.48 13.08
CA ASN A 222 10.57 -8.71 13.45
C ASN A 222 10.88 -9.56 12.20
N VAL A 223 11.61 -9.00 11.24
CA VAL A 223 12.26 -9.76 10.15
C VAL A 223 13.77 -9.67 10.29
N ASN A 224 14.51 -10.59 9.69
CA ASN A 224 15.97 -10.63 9.83
C ASN A 224 16.64 -10.99 8.51
N ASN A 225 17.85 -10.46 8.30
CA ASN A 225 18.78 -10.90 7.26
C ASN A 225 18.22 -10.85 5.82
N ASN A 226 17.41 -9.84 5.52
CA ASN A 226 16.87 -9.67 4.17
C ASN A 226 17.87 -8.96 3.25
N THR A 227 17.85 -9.35 1.98
CA THR A 227 18.58 -8.70 0.90
C THR A 227 17.61 -7.95 0.03
N ILE A 228 17.78 -6.64 -0.08
CA ILE A 228 16.97 -5.80 -0.96
C ILE A 228 17.91 -5.21 -2.02
N ASP A 229 17.66 -5.56 -3.27
CA ASP A 229 18.38 -5.03 -4.44
C ASP A 229 19.89 -5.32 -4.40
N GLY A 230 20.25 -6.52 -3.94
CA GLY A 230 21.65 -6.95 -3.81
C GLY A 230 22.39 -6.35 -2.63
N VAL A 231 21.71 -5.60 -1.76
CA VAL A 231 22.29 -5.01 -0.55
C VAL A 231 21.74 -5.72 0.69
N ASN A 232 22.66 -6.33 1.43
CA ASN A 232 22.40 -7.13 2.62
C ASN A 232 22.59 -6.27 3.88
N ASP A 233 21.58 -5.50 4.27
CA ASP A 233 21.62 -4.70 5.52
C ASP A 233 20.21 -4.24 5.94
N THR A 234 19.27 -5.16 6.08
CA THR A 234 17.98 -4.79 6.70
C THR A 234 17.34 -5.93 7.46
N ASP A 235 16.94 -5.61 8.69
CA ASP A 235 16.11 -6.42 9.57
C ASP A 235 14.68 -5.87 9.59
N THR A 236 14.24 -5.26 8.47
CA THR A 236 12.93 -4.61 8.39
C THR A 236 12.28 -4.77 7.03
N LEU A 237 12.95 -4.38 5.94
CA LEU A 237 12.35 -4.45 4.62
C LEU A 237 12.30 -5.90 4.13
N VAL A 238 11.16 -6.26 3.53
CA VAL A 238 10.95 -7.53 2.80
C VAL A 238 10.91 -7.27 1.30
N SER A 239 10.41 -6.10 0.90
CA SER A 239 10.41 -5.67 -0.49
C SER A 239 10.72 -4.17 -0.58
N GLY A 240 11.57 -3.82 -1.56
CA GLY A 240 11.85 -2.43 -1.91
C GLY A 240 10.66 -1.73 -2.57
N VAL A 241 10.78 -0.41 -2.73
CA VAL A 241 9.73 0.46 -3.26
C VAL A 241 9.56 0.28 -4.76
N ARG A 242 8.37 -0.12 -5.19
CA ARG A 242 8.04 -0.44 -6.59
C ARG A 242 6.63 0.04 -6.95
N PRO A 243 6.33 0.31 -8.24
CA PRO A 243 5.00 0.70 -8.68
C PRO A 243 3.90 -0.24 -8.17
N TYR A 244 2.81 0.32 -7.67
CA TYR A 244 1.71 -0.42 -7.05
C TYR A 244 0.73 -0.99 -8.08
N THR A 245 1.22 -1.85 -8.96
CA THR A 245 0.39 -2.57 -9.94
C THR A 245 -0.49 -3.63 -9.27
N ALA A 246 -1.46 -4.18 -10.01
CA ALA A 246 -2.27 -5.32 -9.54
C ALA A 246 -1.43 -6.52 -9.05
N ALA A 247 -0.32 -6.82 -9.73
CA ALA A 247 0.61 -7.88 -9.31
C ALA A 247 1.34 -7.50 -8.00
N ARG A 248 1.72 -6.22 -7.85
CA ARG A 248 2.34 -5.71 -6.62
C ARG A 248 1.36 -5.74 -5.44
N ARG A 249 0.09 -5.37 -5.65
CA ARG A 249 -0.97 -5.50 -4.65
C ARG A 249 -1.09 -6.94 -4.17
N GLN A 250 -1.18 -7.91 -5.09
CA GLN A 250 -1.28 -9.32 -4.74
C GLN A 250 -0.08 -9.77 -3.90
N GLN A 251 1.15 -9.44 -4.30
CA GLN A 251 2.35 -9.75 -3.53
C GLN A 251 2.32 -9.17 -2.11
N PHE A 252 1.98 -7.88 -2.00
CA PHE A 252 1.92 -7.17 -0.72
C PHE A 252 0.84 -7.74 0.20
N LEU A 253 -0.39 -7.88 -0.28
CA LEU A 253 -1.52 -8.34 0.53
C LEU A 253 -1.38 -9.84 0.88
N THR A 254 -0.85 -10.69 -0.02
CA THR A 254 -0.54 -12.08 0.32
C THR A 254 0.50 -12.15 1.44
N TRP A 255 1.56 -11.35 1.36
CA TRP A 255 2.56 -11.28 2.43
C TRP A 255 1.95 -10.80 3.75
N LEU A 256 1.14 -9.73 3.72
CA LEU A 256 0.49 -9.16 4.89
C LEU A 256 -0.46 -10.17 5.56
N HIS A 257 -1.32 -10.83 4.77
CA HIS A 257 -2.33 -11.75 5.30
C HIS A 257 -1.67 -12.98 5.94
N ASN A 258 -0.56 -13.47 5.37
CA ASN A 258 0.19 -14.62 5.88
C ASN A 258 1.12 -14.27 7.05
N LYS A 259 1.28 -12.99 7.41
CA LYS A 259 2.24 -12.57 8.43
C LYS A 259 1.78 -12.98 9.83
N SER A 260 2.55 -13.83 10.50
CA SER A 260 2.39 -14.17 11.91
C SER A 260 2.86 -13.03 12.81
N VAL A 261 2.37 -12.98 14.06
CA VAL A 261 2.79 -11.98 15.05
C VAL A 261 3.52 -12.65 16.20
N ASN A 262 4.81 -12.38 16.32
CA ASN A 262 5.71 -12.91 17.33
C ASN A 262 6.90 -11.95 17.56
N GLY A 263 7.47 -12.00 18.76
CA GLY A 263 8.66 -11.20 19.09
C GLY A 263 8.37 -9.84 19.72
N GLY A 264 9.42 -9.02 19.78
CA GLY A 264 9.42 -7.73 20.46
C GLY A 264 8.94 -6.59 19.57
N THR A 265 9.18 -5.35 20.01
CA THR A 265 8.74 -4.14 19.30
C THR A 265 9.93 -3.22 18.99
N PRO A 266 10.87 -3.61 18.12
CA PRO A 266 12.09 -2.85 17.84
C PRO A 266 11.85 -1.66 16.87
N LEU A 267 10.85 -0.81 17.16
CA LEU A 267 10.42 0.28 16.28
C LEU A 267 11.53 1.24 15.87
N ARG A 268 12.47 1.52 16.78
CA ARG A 268 13.62 2.39 16.48
C ARG A 268 14.56 1.77 15.45
N THR A 269 14.78 0.46 15.51
CA THR A 269 15.56 -0.28 14.52
C THR A 269 14.85 -0.23 13.17
N ALA A 270 13.54 -0.52 13.16
CA ALA A 270 12.75 -0.50 11.94
C ALA A 270 12.77 0.87 11.24
N LEU A 271 12.57 1.95 11.99
CA LEU A 271 12.61 3.29 11.43
C LEU A 271 14.01 3.66 10.90
N ARG A 272 15.07 3.27 11.61
CA ARG A 272 16.46 3.46 11.16
C ARG A 272 16.72 2.73 9.85
N ASP A 273 16.28 1.49 9.73
CA ASP A 273 16.52 0.67 8.54
C ASP A 273 15.77 1.20 7.31
N VAL A 274 14.54 1.71 7.48
CA VAL A 274 13.82 2.44 6.41
C VAL A 274 14.54 3.74 6.04
N GLY A 275 15.04 4.48 7.01
CA GLY A 275 15.86 5.68 6.75
C GLY A 275 17.13 5.36 5.96
N LYS A 276 17.83 4.27 6.31
CA LYS A 276 18.98 3.78 5.55
C LYS A 276 18.59 3.40 4.12
N TYR A 277 17.48 2.70 3.93
CA TYR A 277 16.97 2.33 2.61
C TYR A 277 16.76 3.57 1.73
N TYR A 278 16.11 4.62 2.28
CA TYR A 278 15.91 5.89 1.58
C TYR A 278 17.15 6.79 1.48
N SER A 279 18.27 6.41 2.08
CA SER A 279 19.55 7.13 1.92
C SER A 279 20.43 6.52 0.83
N ARG A 280 20.01 5.40 0.23
CA ARG A 280 20.76 4.74 -0.84
C ARG A 280 20.80 5.64 -2.07
N THR A 281 21.98 5.73 -2.67
CA THR A 281 22.21 6.50 -3.90
C THR A 281 22.06 5.66 -5.17
N ASP A 282 21.75 4.37 -5.02
CA ASP A 282 21.40 3.53 -6.15
C ASP A 282 20.02 3.94 -6.73
N ASN A 283 19.85 3.78 -8.05
CA ASN A 283 18.59 4.11 -8.71
C ASN A 283 17.46 3.10 -8.35
N GLN A 284 17.74 2.08 -7.53
CA GLN A 284 16.81 0.98 -7.23
C GLN A 284 15.97 1.23 -5.98
N ALA A 285 16.47 2.05 -5.04
CA ALA A 285 15.72 2.46 -3.87
C ALA A 285 14.66 3.54 -4.17
N HIS A 286 14.92 4.44 -5.12
CA HIS A 286 14.10 5.64 -5.32
C HIS A 286 13.29 5.67 -6.61
N GLY A 287 13.71 4.95 -7.66
CA GLY A 287 13.08 5.08 -8.98
C GLY A 287 13.24 6.49 -9.53
N GLU A 288 14.16 6.63 -10.47
CA GLU A 288 14.68 7.89 -10.98
C GLU A 288 15.61 8.66 -10.05
N LYS A 289 16.70 9.09 -10.69
CA LYS A 289 17.81 9.79 -10.11
C LYS A 289 17.29 11.20 -9.82
N LEU A 290 17.14 11.56 -8.55
CA LEU A 290 17.09 12.98 -8.19
C LEU A 290 18.47 13.54 -8.57
N LEU A 291 18.61 14.07 -9.79
CA LEU A 291 19.80 14.77 -10.26
C LEU A 291 19.85 16.14 -9.58
N VAL A 292 19.99 16.15 -8.25
CA VAL A 292 20.49 17.30 -7.53
C VAL A 292 21.87 16.90 -7.04
N PRO A 293 22.96 17.34 -7.70
CA PRO A 293 24.27 17.15 -7.14
C PRO A 293 24.34 17.96 -5.84
N MET A 294 24.20 17.30 -4.70
CA MET A 294 24.67 17.83 -3.42
C MET A 294 26.21 17.77 -3.45
N THR A 295 26.82 18.70 -4.18
CA THR A 295 28.21 19.07 -3.94
C THR A 295 28.26 19.75 -2.59
N VAL A 296 28.68 19.00 -1.57
CA VAL A 296 29.09 19.56 -0.28
C VAL A 296 30.39 20.32 -0.53
N PRO A 297 30.46 21.65 -0.34
CA PRO A 297 31.72 22.37 -0.45
C PRO A 297 32.56 22.04 0.79
N HIS A 298 33.49 21.10 0.65
CA HIS A 298 34.64 21.03 1.53
C HIS A 298 35.59 22.17 1.16
N THR A 299 35.53 23.28 1.91
CA THR A 299 36.70 24.09 2.29
C THR A 299 36.25 25.20 3.25
N LEU A 300 36.28 24.91 4.55
CA LEU A 300 36.36 25.95 5.57
C LEU A 300 37.80 26.47 5.57
N ASN A 301 38.03 27.55 4.83
CA ASN A 301 39.26 28.33 4.94
C ASN A 301 39.25 29.02 6.31
N VAL A 302 39.98 28.45 7.26
CA VAL A 302 40.33 29.13 8.51
C VAL A 302 41.35 30.20 8.16
N ALA A 303 40.89 31.45 8.06
CA ALA A 303 41.76 32.61 7.96
C ALA A 303 42.60 32.70 9.24
N LYS A 304 43.89 32.41 9.09
CA LYS A 304 44.94 32.56 10.09
C LYS A 304 45.21 34.06 10.25
N ALA A 305 44.86 34.64 11.39
CA ALA A 305 45.27 35.99 11.74
C ALA A 305 46.80 35.99 11.97
N SER A 306 47.54 36.70 11.13
CA SER A 306 48.94 37.05 11.39
C SER A 306 49.01 38.31 12.25
N PRO A 307 49.92 38.39 13.22
CA PRO A 307 50.13 39.57 14.04
C PRO A 307 51.01 40.57 13.29
N LEU A 308 50.90 41.87 13.58
CA LEU A 308 52.00 42.83 13.50
C LEU A 308 51.57 44.18 14.11
N LEU A 309 52.38 44.61 15.09
CA LEU A 309 52.65 45.96 15.59
C LEU A 309 51.52 46.77 16.24
#